data_AF-A0A960WTJ3-F1
#
_entry.id   AF-A0A960WTJ3-F1
#
_cell.length_a   1.000
_cell.length_b   1.000
_cell.length_c   1.000
_cell.angle_alpha   90.00
_cell.angle_beta   90.00
_cell.angle_gamma   90.00
#
_symmetry.space_group_name_H-M   'P 1'
#
loop_
_entity.id
_entity.type
_entity.pdbx_description
1 polymer ?
#
loop_
_entity_poly.entity_id
_entity_poly.type
_entity_poly.pdbx_seq_one_letter_code
_entity_poly.pdbx_strand_id
1 'polypeptide(L)'
;MAREYTVHRVPANAKSRIDYAAELNEKQFAAVTAPPGPSLVIAGAGSGKTRTLTYRVAYLLDNGVRPANILLLTFTNKAAREMLERVGELVPFDLRDLWGGTFHSVGNRILRKHAREVGWEPGFT
;
A
#
# COMPACT_ATOMS: atom_id res chain seq x y z
N MET A 1 16.12 34.31 12.46
CA MET A 1 14.66 34.34 12.20
C MET A 1 14.16 32.91 12.27
N ALA A 2 13.24 32.60 13.18
CA ALA A 2 12.66 31.26 13.29
C ALA A 2 11.75 31.02 12.09
N ARG A 3 11.93 29.89 11.39
CA ARG A 3 10.99 29.46 10.35
C ARG A 3 9.78 28.86 11.04
N GLU A 4 8.63 29.48 10.83
CA GLU A 4 7.35 28.97 11.28
C GLU A 4 6.94 27.83 10.35
N TYR A 5 6.82 26.62 10.89
CA TYR A 5 6.37 25.44 10.13
C TYR A 5 4.97 25.07 10.59
N THR A 6 3.98 25.25 9.72
CA THR A 6 2.62 24.80 9.97
C THR A 6 2.48 23.34 9.54
N VAL A 7 2.31 22.44 10.51
CA VAL A 7 2.03 21.02 10.21
C VAL A 7 0.58 20.90 9.75
N HIS A 8 0.37 20.84 8.43
CA HIS A 8 -0.93 20.50 7.87
C HIS A 8 -1.21 19.02 8.09
N ARG A 9 -1.97 18.70 9.15
CA ARG A 9 -2.51 17.35 9.32
C ARG A 9 -3.62 17.15 8.29
N VAL A 10 -3.52 16.09 7.49
CA VAL A 10 -4.57 15.72 6.54
C VAL A 10 -5.84 15.37 7.35
N PRO A 11 -7.01 15.91 6.99
CA PRO A 11 -8.26 15.64 7.71
C PRO A 11 -8.55 14.14 7.81
N ALA A 12 -9.13 13.71 8.93
CA ALA A 12 -9.52 12.30 9.16
C ALA A 12 -10.56 11.76 8.15
N ASN A 13 -11.15 12.63 7.33
CA ASN A 13 -12.13 12.34 6.30
C ASN A 13 -11.67 12.73 4.88
N ALA A 14 -10.37 12.93 4.67
CA ALA A 14 -9.84 13.17 3.33
C ALA A 14 -10.13 11.97 2.42
N LYS A 15 -10.63 12.24 1.21
CA LYS A 15 -10.77 11.26 0.13
C LYS A 15 -9.87 11.65 -1.02
N SER A 16 -9.38 10.67 -1.77
CA SER A 16 -8.51 10.84 -2.93
C SER A 16 -9.14 11.60 -4.10
N ARG A 17 -10.47 11.81 -4.09
CA ARG A 17 -11.28 12.37 -5.20
C ARG A 17 -11.17 11.57 -6.51
N ILE A 18 -10.69 10.32 -6.46
CA ILE A 18 -10.60 9.44 -7.63
C ILE A 18 -12.02 9.03 -8.04
N ASP A 19 -12.37 9.27 -9.31
CA ASP A 19 -13.48 8.61 -9.97
C ASP A 19 -13.00 7.26 -10.53
N TYR A 20 -13.11 6.22 -9.70
CA TYR A 20 -12.62 4.89 -10.02
C TYR A 20 -13.24 4.28 -11.29
N ALA A 21 -14.51 4.59 -11.57
CA ALA A 21 -15.21 4.06 -12.74
C ALA A 21 -14.77 4.74 -14.04
N ALA A 22 -14.41 6.03 -13.97
CA ALA A 22 -13.83 6.75 -15.11
C ALA A 22 -12.35 6.39 -15.35
N GLU A 23 -11.59 6.13 -14.29
CA GLU A 23 -10.14 5.88 -14.38
C GLU A 23 -9.76 4.44 -14.76
N LEU A 24 -10.67 3.48 -14.62
CA LEU A 24 -10.40 2.06 -14.79
C LEU A 24 -11.35 1.44 -15.82
N ASN A 25 -10.85 0.50 -16.60
CA ASN A 25 -11.76 -0.34 -17.39
C ASN A 25 -12.60 -1.24 -16.48
N GLU A 26 -13.69 -1.78 -17.01
CA GLU A 26 -14.67 -2.59 -16.27
C GLU A 26 -14.04 -3.71 -15.43
N LYS A 27 -13.08 -4.46 -15.99
CA LYS A 27 -12.41 -5.58 -15.29
C LYS A 27 -11.50 -5.08 -14.15
N GLN A 28 -10.78 -3.99 -14.38
CA GLN A 28 -9.94 -3.38 -13.36
C GLN A 28 -10.78 -2.77 -12.25
N PHE A 29 -11.86 -2.07 -12.61
CA PHE A 29 -12.81 -1.49 -11.66
C PHE A 29 -13.45 -2.57 -10.78
N ALA A 30 -13.90 -3.68 -11.37
CA ALA A 30 -14.43 -4.82 -10.62
C ALA A 30 -13.40 -5.40 -9.65
N ALA A 31 -12.14 -5.56 -10.07
CA ALA A 31 -11.07 -6.03 -9.19
C ALA A 31 -10.74 -5.04 -8.06
N VAL A 32 -10.76 -3.73 -8.35
CA VAL A 32 -10.49 -2.66 -7.39
C VAL A 32 -11.60 -2.50 -6.36
N THR A 33 -12.86 -2.75 -6.74
CA THR A 33 -14.04 -2.58 -5.89
C THR A 33 -14.58 -3.88 -5.29
N ALA A 34 -13.91 -5.01 -5.54
CA ALA A 34 -14.30 -6.32 -5.03
C ALA A 34 -14.57 -6.30 -3.50
N PRO A 35 -15.57 -7.06 -3.01
CA PRO A 35 -15.88 -7.12 -1.58
C PRO A 35 -14.70 -7.72 -0.78
N PRO A 36 -14.70 -7.58 0.56
CA PRO A 36 -13.72 -8.25 1.41
C PRO A 36 -13.73 -9.77 1.21
N GLY A 37 -12.55 -10.37 1.11
CA GLY A 37 -12.38 -11.82 0.95
C GLY A 37 -11.21 -12.18 0.04
N PRO A 38 -10.91 -13.48 -0.10
CA PRO A 38 -9.92 -13.96 -1.06
C PRO A 38 -10.29 -13.55 -2.48
N SER A 39 -9.31 -13.10 -3.27
CA SER A 39 -9.53 -12.70 -4.66
C SER A 39 -8.29 -13.04 -5.49
N LEU A 40 -8.52 -13.56 -6.70
CA LEU A 40 -7.46 -13.89 -7.67
C LEU A 40 -7.69 -13.09 -8.95
N VAL A 41 -6.71 -12.26 -9.32
CA VAL A 41 -6.74 -11.47 -10.55
C VAL A 41 -5.72 -12.03 -11.54
N ILE A 42 -6.20 -12.70 -12.59
CA ILE A 42 -5.35 -13.25 -13.66
C ILE A 42 -5.35 -12.26 -14.82
N ALA A 43 -4.17 -11.80 -15.24
CA ALA A 43 -4.07 -10.85 -16.32
C ALA A 43 -2.74 -10.95 -17.09
N GLY A 44 -2.82 -10.82 -18.42
CA GLY A 44 -1.68 -10.89 -19.34
C GLY A 44 -0.66 -9.75 -19.16
N ALA A 45 0.45 -9.82 -19.89
CA ALA A 45 1.40 -8.70 -19.94
C ALA A 45 0.70 -7.42 -20.43
N GLY A 46 1.11 -6.26 -19.91
CA GLY A 46 0.53 -4.96 -20.31
C GLY A 46 -0.91 -4.67 -19.85
N SER A 47 -1.59 -5.59 -19.17
CA SER A 47 -3.00 -5.43 -18.76
C SER A 47 -3.25 -4.44 -17.60
N GLY A 48 -2.21 -3.76 -17.12
CA GLY A 48 -2.31 -2.84 -15.99
C GLY A 48 -2.39 -3.49 -14.60
N LYS A 49 -1.83 -4.70 -14.39
CA LYS A 49 -1.82 -5.38 -13.07
C LYS A 49 -1.39 -4.47 -11.91
N THR A 50 -0.27 -3.77 -12.09
CA THR A 50 0.25 -2.87 -11.06
C THR A 50 -0.70 -1.70 -10.81
N ARG A 51 -1.32 -1.14 -11.87
CA ARG A 51 -2.34 -0.09 -11.74
C ARG A 51 -3.55 -0.59 -10.96
N THR A 52 -4.08 -1.77 -11.27
CA THR A 52 -5.18 -2.38 -10.52
C THR A 52 -4.83 -2.54 -9.04
N LEU A 53 -3.61 -3.01 -8.73
CA LEU A 53 -3.19 -3.21 -7.35
C LEU A 53 -3.07 -1.87 -6.59
N THR A 54 -2.47 -0.84 -7.17
CA THR A 54 -2.31 0.46 -6.50
C THR A 54 -3.65 1.17 -6.32
N TYR A 55 -4.55 1.08 -7.30
CA TYR A 55 -5.91 1.60 -7.18
C TYR A 55 -6.74 0.83 -6.15
N ARG A 56 -6.52 -0.48 -5.97
CA ARG A 56 -7.17 -1.25 -4.89
C ARG A 56 -6.77 -0.73 -3.52
N VAL A 57 -5.50 -0.39 -3.33
CA VAL A 57 -5.03 0.23 -2.08
C VAL A 57 -5.68 1.58 -1.86
N ALA A 58 -5.68 2.44 -2.88
CA ALA A 58 -6.34 3.75 -2.81
C ALA A 58 -7.82 3.60 -2.44
N TYR A 59 -8.52 2.66 -3.06
CA TYR A 59 -9.93 2.38 -2.79
C TYR A 59 -10.15 1.93 -1.34
N LEU A 60 -9.31 1.04 -0.81
CA LEU A 60 -9.41 0.62 0.60
C LEU A 60 -9.21 1.79 1.55
N LEU A 61 -8.23 2.67 1.29
CA LEU A 61 -7.97 3.85 2.11
C LEU A 61 -9.15 4.84 2.08
N ASP A 62 -9.72 5.12 0.90
CA ASP A 62 -10.90 5.98 0.75
C ASP A 62 -12.15 5.45 1.45
N ASN A 63 -12.21 4.13 1.65
CA ASN A 63 -13.28 3.44 2.38
C ASN A 63 -12.93 3.20 3.86
N GLY A 64 -11.92 3.91 4.38
CA GLY A 64 -11.62 3.97 5.82
C GLY A 64 -10.71 2.87 6.34
N VAL A 65 -10.13 2.03 5.47
CA VAL A 65 -9.09 1.09 5.91
C VAL A 65 -7.84 1.88 6.28
N ARG A 66 -7.35 1.68 7.50
CA ARG A 66 -6.13 2.35 7.96
C ARG A 66 -4.91 1.81 7.19
N PRO A 67 -3.92 2.65 6.83
CA PRO A 67 -2.68 2.21 6.20
C PRO A 67 -1.98 1.05 6.92
N ALA A 68 -1.97 1.09 8.26
CA ALA A 68 -1.41 0.03 9.12
C ALA A 68 -2.06 -1.36 8.96
N ASN A 69 -3.25 -1.43 8.35
CA ASN A 69 -3.98 -2.67 8.11
C ASN A 69 -3.77 -3.20 6.67
N ILE A 70 -2.88 -2.59 5.88
CA ILE A 70 -2.59 -2.97 4.49
C ILE A 70 -1.14 -3.45 4.38
N LEU A 71 -0.96 -4.62 3.75
CA LEU A 71 0.35 -5.19 3.42
C LEU A 71 0.46 -5.40 1.90
N LEU A 72 1.50 -4.82 1.30
CA LEU A 72 1.86 -4.98 -0.12
C LEU A 72 3.16 -5.76 -0.26
N LEU A 73 3.11 -6.87 -0.99
CA LEU A 73 4.26 -7.76 -1.20
C LEU A 73 4.56 -7.94 -2.68
N THR A 74 5.86 -8.02 -2.99
CA THR A 74 6.35 -8.38 -4.33
C THR A 74 7.70 -9.08 -4.23
N PHE A 75 8.29 -9.45 -5.37
CA PHE A 75 9.58 -10.15 -5.42
C PHE A 75 10.78 -9.22 -5.54
N THR A 76 10.63 -8.04 -6.15
CA THR A 76 11.76 -7.15 -6.42
C THR A 76 11.66 -5.85 -5.63
N ASN A 77 12.81 -5.34 -5.18
CA ASN A 77 12.87 -4.05 -4.48
C ASN A 77 12.37 -2.90 -5.37
N LYS A 78 12.66 -2.95 -6.68
CA LYS A 78 12.18 -1.96 -7.65
C LYS A 78 10.65 -1.93 -7.70
N ALA A 79 10.00 -3.10 -7.83
CA ALA A 79 8.54 -3.15 -7.86
C ALA A 79 7.92 -2.70 -6.53
N ALA A 80 8.55 -3.05 -5.40
CA ALA A 80 8.06 -2.64 -4.08
C ALA A 80 8.04 -1.11 -3.96
N ARG A 81 9.15 -0.47 -4.33
CA ARG A 81 9.29 0.99 -4.34
C ARG A 81 8.28 1.65 -5.29
N GLU A 82 8.20 1.16 -6.52
CA GLU A 82 7.31 1.69 -7.56
C GLU A 82 5.82 1.58 -7.17
N MET A 83 5.41 0.48 -6.51
CA MET A 83 4.04 0.34 -6.00
C MET A 83 3.74 1.34 -4.89
N LEU A 84 4.66 1.52 -3.94
CA LEU A 84 4.50 2.47 -2.83
C LEU A 84 4.46 3.92 -3.31
N GLU A 85 5.36 4.30 -4.21
CA GLU A 85 5.40 5.63 -4.82
C GLU A 85 4.07 5.94 -5.53
N ARG A 86 3.58 5.00 -6.37
CA ARG A 86 2.28 5.16 -7.05
C ARG A 86 1.11 5.30 -6.10
N VAL A 87 1.06 4.55 -4.99
CA VAL A 87 -0.01 4.74 -4.00
C VAL A 87 0.07 6.15 -3.41
N GLY A 88 1.27 6.61 -3.05
CA GLY A 88 1.49 7.97 -2.53
C GLY A 88 1.09 9.09 -3.50
N GLU A 89 1.26 8.87 -4.80
CA GLU A 89 0.80 9.80 -5.84
C GLU A 89 -0.73 9.81 -6.00
N LEU A 90 -1.39 8.68 -5.76
CA LEU A 90 -2.83 8.54 -5.94
C LEU A 90 -3.65 9.14 -4.80
N VAL A 91 -3.09 9.19 -3.58
CA VAL A 91 -3.89 9.50 -2.39
C VAL A 91 -3.25 10.55 -1.48
N PRO A 92 -4.05 11.40 -0.82
CA PRO A 92 -3.56 12.39 0.12
C PRO A 92 -3.27 11.81 1.52
N PHE A 93 -3.27 10.49 1.69
CA PHE A 93 -3.11 9.85 3.00
C PHE A 93 -1.65 9.78 3.46
N ASP A 94 -1.45 9.80 4.77
CA ASP A 94 -0.17 9.46 5.38
C ASP A 94 0.05 7.95 5.32
N LEU A 95 0.99 7.51 4.48
CA LEU A 95 1.27 6.09 4.23
C LEU A 95 2.41 5.53 5.09
N ARG A 96 2.93 6.26 6.08
CA ARG A 96 4.09 5.82 6.89
C ARG A 96 3.90 4.46 7.55
N ASP A 97 2.67 4.15 7.94
CA ASP A 97 2.33 2.89 8.59
C ASP A 97 1.92 1.78 7.60
N LEU A 98 1.83 2.06 6.29
CA LEU A 98 1.56 1.03 5.28
C LEU A 98 2.77 0.11 5.16
N TRP A 99 2.55 -1.19 5.26
CA TRP A 99 3.62 -2.15 5.06
C TRP A 99 3.74 -2.47 3.58
N GLY A 100 4.88 -2.17 2.98
CA GLY A 100 5.18 -2.52 1.60
C GLY A 100 6.63 -2.96 1.45
N GLY A 101 6.87 -4.01 0.67
CA GLY A 101 8.22 -4.52 0.49
C GLY A 101 8.30 -5.79 -0.32
N THR A 102 9.50 -6.34 -0.37
CA THR A 102 9.68 -7.72 -0.79
C THR A 102 9.34 -8.69 0.34
N PHE A 103 9.00 -9.93 -0.01
CA PHE A 103 8.84 -11.01 0.97
C PHE A 103 10.00 -11.08 1.96
N HIS A 104 11.25 -11.02 1.47
CA HIS A 104 12.44 -11.03 2.31
C HIS A 104 12.52 -9.82 3.25
N SER A 105 12.28 -8.61 2.74
CA SER A 105 12.35 -7.40 3.57
C SER A 105 11.30 -7.39 4.69
N VAL A 106 10.07 -7.81 4.39
CA VAL A 106 8.98 -7.89 5.36
C VAL A 106 9.23 -9.04 6.35
N GLY A 107 9.69 -10.19 5.87
CA GLY A 107 10.09 -11.31 6.72
C GLY A 107 11.19 -10.92 7.71
N ASN A 108 12.26 -10.28 7.24
CA ASN A 108 13.33 -9.77 8.09
C ASN A 108 12.81 -8.75 9.13
N ARG A 109 11.88 -7.86 8.75
CA ARG A 109 11.26 -6.91 9.70
C ARG A 109 10.47 -7.63 10.79
N ILE A 110 9.70 -8.66 10.43
CA ILE A 110 8.95 -9.49 11.39
C ILE A 110 9.93 -10.22 12.31
N LEU A 111 10.94 -10.89 11.75
CA LEU A 111 11.94 -11.62 12.53
C LEU A 111 12.68 -10.71 13.51
N ARG A 112 13.06 -9.49 13.13
CA ARG A 112 13.72 -8.55 14.05
C ARG A 112 12.79 -8.07 15.16
N LYS A 113 11.52 -7.85 14.85
CA LYS A 113 10.51 -7.46 15.84
C LYS A 113 10.26 -8.57 16.88
N HIS A 114 10.33 -9.83 16.45
CA HIS A 114 10.02 -11.00 17.27
C HIS A 114 11.26 -11.88 17.59
N ALA A 115 12.47 -11.35 17.41
CA ALA A 115 13.71 -12.13 17.47
C ALA A 115 13.89 -12.89 18.79
N ARG A 116 13.52 -12.23 19.89
CA ARG A 116 13.62 -12.79 21.24
C ARG A 116 12.73 -14.01 21.46
N GLU A 117 11.62 -14.13 20.73
CA GLU A 117 10.70 -15.28 20.81
C GLU A 117 11.33 -16.56 20.25
N VAL A 118 12.33 -16.41 19.37
CA VAL A 118 13.08 -17.53 18.77
C VAL A 118 14.52 -17.62 19.32
N GLY A 119 14.82 -16.92 20.42
CA GLY A 119 16.13 -16.96 21.07
C GLY A 119 17.23 -16.16 20.35
N TRP A 120 16.86 -15.21 19.49
CA TRP A 120 17.79 -14.35 18.77
C TRP A 120 17.77 -12.92 19.29
N GLU A 121 18.89 -12.22 19.12
CA GLU A 121 18.95 -10.77 19.32
C GLU A 121 18.43 -10.04 18.08
N PRO A 122 17.65 -8.94 18.21
CA PRO A 122 17.13 -8.18 17.07
C PRO A 122 18.20 -7.66 16.07
N GLY A 123 19.46 -7.60 16.51
CA GLY A 123 20.62 -7.18 15.72
C GLY A 123 21.28 -8.28 14.90
N PHE A 124 20.69 -9.47 14.76
CA PHE A 124 21.26 -10.58 13.99
C PHE A 124 21.64 -10.16 12.54
N THR A 125 22.72 -10.74 12.01
CA THR A 125 23.23 -10.52 10.64
C THR A 125 23.20 -11.80 9.84
#